data_AF-A0A9R1JR14-F1
#
_entry.id   AF-A0A9R1JR14-F1
#
_cell.length_a   1.000
_cell.length_b   1.000
_cell.length_c   1.000
_cell.angle_alpha   90.00
_cell.angle_beta   90.00
_cell.angle_gamma   90.00
#
_symmetry.space_group_name_H-M   'P 1'
#
loop_
_entity.id
_entity.type
_entity.pdbx_description
1 polymer ?
#
loop_
_entity_poly.entity_id
_entity_poly.type
_entity_poly.pdbx_seq_one_letter_code
_entity_poly.pdbx_strand_id
1 'polypeptide(L)'
;MPPPALCASSAARLRLLLHQPSTATTTPSALFLRAAAASAALAPARQRLLFSTTGMAAAAGAKASTQPAAGGGVSELIMPHLLNIYGSCATARDFEMYAPNATFEDPLMRAHGVKQIKSAFYTMPTVFGESKIVEYTIKENTTGPGKSQILIDNKQHYKVFGKDVDLESLITPDVEDGKVVRHQDWWDKKPLKNRETVSFPLLGRLAQTSRRGAMLLTHVLMGFGKDPTP
;
A
#
# COMPACT_ATOMS: atom_id res chain seq x y z
N MET A 1 12.44 82.82 -1.44
CA MET A 1 11.65 83.41 -0.32
C MET A 1 10.26 82.79 -0.33
N PRO A 2 9.61 82.67 0.85
CA PRO A 2 8.78 81.53 1.33
C PRO A 2 7.33 81.50 0.76
N PRO A 3 6.51 80.47 1.11
CA PRO A 3 5.30 80.08 0.39
C PRO A 3 4.01 80.71 0.98
N PRO A 4 2.84 80.35 0.44
CA PRO A 4 1.82 79.86 1.37
C PRO A 4 0.90 78.73 0.84
N ALA A 5 0.18 78.18 1.82
CA ALA A 5 -1.16 77.60 1.76
C ALA A 5 -1.30 76.09 1.55
N LEU A 6 -1.53 75.45 2.70
CA LEU A 6 -2.31 74.23 2.92
C LEU A 6 -3.67 74.27 2.20
N CYS A 7 -4.06 73.16 1.57
CA CYS A 7 -5.41 72.64 1.72
C CYS A 7 -5.43 71.13 1.46
N ALA A 8 -5.96 70.39 2.42
CA ALA A 8 -6.12 68.95 2.39
C ALA A 8 -7.38 68.55 1.61
N SER A 9 -7.34 67.46 0.85
CA SER A 9 -8.45 66.51 0.80
C SER A 9 -8.05 65.16 0.20
N SER A 10 -8.37 64.11 0.96
CA SER A 10 -8.76 62.76 0.54
C SER A 10 -7.80 61.94 -0.35
N ALA A 11 -7.01 61.09 0.30
CA ALA A 11 -6.50 59.86 -0.31
C ALA A 11 -7.03 58.66 0.48
N ALA A 12 -8.14 58.09 0.03
CA ALA A 12 -8.57 56.76 0.45
C ALA A 12 -7.55 55.73 -0.08
N ARG A 13 -6.57 55.37 0.75
CA ARG A 13 -5.69 54.23 0.50
C ARG A 13 -6.47 52.95 0.76
N LEU A 14 -6.91 52.30 -0.31
CA LEU A 14 -7.38 50.93 -0.31
C LEU A 14 -6.19 50.02 0.08
N ARG A 15 -6.07 49.68 1.37
CA ARG A 15 -5.16 48.61 1.82
C ARG A 15 -5.75 47.29 1.35
N LEU A 16 -5.18 46.75 0.27
CA LEU A 16 -5.36 45.37 -0.13
C LEU A 16 -4.71 44.47 0.96
N LEU A 17 -5.51 44.00 1.90
CA LEU A 17 -5.12 42.91 2.79
C LEU A 17 -5.05 41.64 1.94
N LEU A 18 -3.84 41.31 1.50
CA LEU A 18 -3.48 39.98 1.00
C LEU A 18 -3.81 38.96 2.10
N HIS A 19 -4.98 38.34 1.98
CA HIS A 19 -5.31 37.11 2.69
C HIS A 19 -4.32 36.04 2.24
N GLN A 20 -3.47 35.62 3.15
CA GLN A 20 -2.67 34.41 3.00
C GLN A 20 -3.61 33.20 2.93
N PRO A 21 -3.48 32.30 1.95
CA PRO A 21 -4.23 31.06 1.96
C PRO A 21 -3.66 30.17 3.06
N SER A 22 -4.45 29.99 4.12
CA SER A 22 -4.24 28.95 5.12
C SER A 22 -4.19 27.59 4.42
N THR A 23 -3.09 26.88 4.60
CA THR A 23 -2.91 25.50 4.14
C THR A 23 -3.89 24.60 4.88
N ALA A 24 -5.05 24.35 4.27
CA ALA A 24 -5.96 23.33 4.73
C ALA A 24 -5.35 21.97 4.39
N THR A 25 -4.71 21.36 5.38
CA THR A 25 -4.40 19.93 5.41
C THR A 25 -5.70 19.18 5.17
N THR A 26 -5.93 18.75 3.94
CA THR A 26 -7.10 17.96 3.56
C THR A 26 -6.90 16.58 4.17
N THR A 27 -7.44 16.41 5.38
CA THR A 27 -7.53 15.12 6.04
C THR A 27 -8.32 14.20 5.10
N PRO A 28 -7.82 12.99 4.79
CA PRO A 28 -8.61 12.04 4.00
C PRO A 28 -9.94 11.80 4.71
N SER A 29 -11.03 12.05 3.99
CA SER A 29 -12.39 12.01 4.52
C SER A 29 -12.63 10.68 5.26
N ALA A 30 -13.14 10.75 6.49
CA ALA A 30 -13.30 9.60 7.42
C ALA A 30 -14.08 8.40 6.83
N LEU A 31 -14.78 8.59 5.70
CA LEU A 31 -15.38 7.50 4.92
C LEU A 31 -14.35 6.52 4.34
N PHE A 32 -13.14 6.98 3.99
CA PHE A 32 -12.09 6.14 3.39
C PHE A 32 -11.46 5.18 4.39
N LEU A 33 -11.11 5.69 5.59
CA LEU A 33 -10.66 4.85 6.70
C LEU A 33 -11.72 3.81 7.06
N ARG A 34 -13.01 4.16 7.00
CA ARG A 34 -14.11 3.23 7.28
C ARG A 34 -14.24 2.13 6.22
N ALA A 35 -14.09 2.41 4.94
CA ALA A 35 -14.21 1.39 3.89
C ALA A 35 -13.03 0.40 3.92
N ALA A 36 -11.79 0.89 4.06
CA ALA A 36 -10.61 0.04 4.17
C ALA A 36 -10.61 -0.80 5.48
N ALA A 37 -10.96 -0.18 6.61
CA ALA A 37 -11.09 -0.89 7.88
C ALA A 37 -12.27 -1.87 7.92
N ALA A 38 -13.40 -1.54 7.29
CA ALA A 38 -14.57 -2.43 7.24
C ALA A 38 -14.30 -3.70 6.43
N SER A 39 -13.48 -3.61 5.37
CA SER A 39 -13.08 -4.79 4.60
C SER A 39 -12.05 -5.67 5.33
N ALA A 40 -11.13 -5.09 6.09
CA ALA A 40 -10.23 -5.85 6.97
C ALA A 40 -10.99 -6.50 8.15
N ALA A 41 -12.04 -5.85 8.66
CA ALA A 41 -12.87 -6.37 9.75
C ALA A 41 -13.88 -7.45 9.34
N LEU A 42 -14.07 -7.72 8.04
CA LEU A 42 -14.99 -8.73 7.52
C LEU A 42 -14.38 -10.13 7.35
N ALA A 43 -13.11 -10.33 7.75
CA ALA A 43 -12.51 -11.65 7.81
C ALA A 43 -13.20 -12.50 8.89
N PRO A 44 -13.65 -13.74 8.58
CA PRO A 44 -14.37 -14.55 9.55
C PRO A 44 -13.44 -14.98 10.68
N ALA A 45 -13.71 -14.47 11.88
CA ALA A 45 -13.03 -14.85 13.11
C ALA A 45 -13.20 -16.35 13.40
N ARG A 46 -12.09 -17.10 13.44
CA ARG A 46 -12.07 -18.42 14.07
C ARG A 46 -11.05 -18.49 15.22
N GLN A 47 -11.49 -19.20 16.24
CA GLN A 47 -11.11 -19.12 17.64
C GLN A 47 -9.63 -19.36 17.98
N ARG A 48 -9.19 -18.56 18.96
CA ARG A 48 -8.01 -18.72 19.81
C ARG A 48 -7.78 -20.16 20.29
N LEU A 49 -6.52 -20.58 20.29
CA LEU A 49 -5.99 -21.44 21.37
C LEU A 49 -4.76 -20.77 22.01
N LEU A 50 -4.71 -20.90 23.32
CA LEU A 50 -3.83 -20.24 24.29
C LEU A 50 -2.38 -20.74 24.21
N PHE A 51 -1.40 -19.84 24.31
CA PHE A 51 -0.22 -20.06 25.16
C PHE A 51 0.28 -18.72 25.70
N SER A 52 0.51 -18.71 27.01
CA SER A 52 1.07 -17.60 27.79
C SER A 52 2.53 -17.92 28.03
N THR A 53 3.44 -16.98 27.74
CA THR A 53 4.63 -16.71 28.57
C THR A 53 5.15 -15.29 28.32
N THR A 54 5.52 -14.65 29.42
CA THR A 54 6.14 -13.34 29.58
C THR A 54 7.55 -13.31 28.96
N GLY A 55 7.94 -12.23 28.28
CA GLY A 55 9.32 -12.03 27.84
C GLY A 55 9.51 -10.71 27.07
N MET A 56 10.58 -10.00 27.41
CA MET A 56 10.91 -8.63 26.99
C MET A 56 10.89 -8.36 25.48
N ALA A 57 10.55 -7.11 25.15
CA ALA A 57 10.58 -6.53 23.82
C ALA A 57 11.94 -6.68 23.14
N ALA A 58 12.01 -7.61 22.20
CA ALA A 58 12.94 -7.56 21.07
C ALA A 58 12.14 -7.11 19.84
N ALA A 59 12.73 -6.28 18.99
CA ALA A 59 12.18 -6.01 17.66
C ALA A 59 12.06 -7.34 16.92
N ALA A 60 10.86 -7.93 16.93
CA ALA A 60 10.59 -9.21 16.31
C ALA A 60 10.65 -9.02 14.79
N GLY A 61 11.81 -9.33 14.22
CA GLY A 61 11.95 -9.54 12.79
C GLY A 61 11.01 -10.68 12.36
N ALA A 62 10.49 -10.57 11.14
CA ALA A 62 9.61 -11.57 10.57
C ALA A 62 10.27 -12.96 10.59
N LYS A 63 9.56 -13.99 11.07
CA LYS A 63 10.08 -15.35 11.12
C LYS A 63 10.02 -15.95 9.71
N ALA A 64 11.18 -16.12 9.10
CA ALA A 64 11.34 -16.68 7.77
C ALA A 64 11.54 -18.20 7.84
N SER A 65 10.82 -18.95 7.01
CA SER A 65 11.18 -20.34 6.66
C SER A 65 11.32 -20.47 5.15
N THR A 66 12.54 -20.64 4.68
CA THR A 66 12.84 -20.82 3.25
C THR A 66 12.95 -22.31 2.95
N GLN A 67 12.16 -22.82 2.01
CA GLN A 67 12.50 -24.11 1.41
C GLN A 67 13.69 -23.89 0.45
N PRO A 68 14.79 -24.64 0.58
CA PRO A 68 16.02 -24.33 -0.12
C PRO A 68 15.85 -24.60 -1.63
N ALA A 69 15.79 -23.54 -2.42
CA ALA A 69 16.26 -23.58 -3.80
C ALA A 69 17.77 -23.30 -3.75
N ALA A 70 18.57 -24.21 -4.32
CA ALA A 70 20.02 -24.08 -4.32
C ALA A 70 20.46 -22.88 -5.18
N GLY A 71 21.12 -21.89 -4.57
CA GLY A 71 21.65 -20.69 -5.22
C GLY A 71 20.77 -19.46 -4.96
N GLY A 72 21.39 -18.34 -4.55
CA GLY A 72 20.69 -17.11 -4.15
C GLY A 72 19.65 -16.68 -5.18
N GLY A 73 18.38 -16.93 -4.87
CA GLY A 73 17.26 -16.85 -5.80
C GLY A 73 16.76 -15.42 -5.96
N VAL A 74 15.90 -15.19 -6.95
CA VAL A 74 15.32 -13.85 -7.17
C VAL A 74 14.44 -13.41 -5.99
N SER A 75 13.93 -14.38 -5.22
CA SER A 75 13.26 -14.13 -3.95
C SER A 75 14.15 -13.44 -2.91
N GLU A 76 15.44 -13.78 -2.80
CA GLU A 76 16.36 -13.14 -1.85
C GLU A 76 16.57 -11.65 -2.14
N LEU A 77 16.48 -11.26 -3.43
CA LEU A 77 16.59 -9.87 -3.87
C LEU A 77 15.30 -9.07 -3.63
N ILE A 78 14.14 -9.70 -3.77
CA ILE A 78 12.84 -9.03 -3.70
C ILE A 78 12.32 -8.91 -2.26
N MET A 79 12.60 -9.90 -1.42
CA MET A 79 12.01 -9.98 -0.08
C MET A 79 12.32 -8.78 0.84
N PRO A 80 13.54 -8.23 0.92
CA PRO A 80 13.80 -7.06 1.75
C PRO A 80 12.89 -5.88 1.39
N HIS A 81 12.68 -5.65 0.09
CA HIS A 81 11.82 -4.60 -0.41
C HIS A 81 10.33 -4.88 -0.13
N LEU A 82 9.87 -6.11 -0.30
CA LEU A 82 8.50 -6.50 0.05
C LEU A 82 8.23 -6.32 1.55
N LEU A 83 9.17 -6.72 2.42
CA LEU A 83 9.03 -6.55 3.87
C LEU A 83 8.92 -5.07 4.25
N ASN A 84 9.67 -4.18 3.61
CA ASN A 84 9.55 -2.75 3.83
C ASN A 84 8.19 -2.20 3.37
N ILE A 85 7.76 -2.64 2.18
CA ILE A 85 6.52 -2.21 1.56
C ILE A 85 5.29 -2.62 2.40
N TYR A 86 5.21 -3.88 2.81
CA TYR A 86 4.15 -4.35 3.71
C TYR A 86 4.35 -3.92 5.18
N GLY A 87 5.54 -3.46 5.52
CA GLY A 87 5.92 -2.93 6.84
C GLY A 87 5.56 -1.46 7.07
N SER A 88 4.86 -0.81 6.13
CA SER A 88 4.59 0.63 6.17
C SER A 88 5.85 1.51 6.25
N CYS A 89 7.01 1.02 5.80
CA CYS A 89 8.29 1.74 5.80
C CYS A 89 8.93 1.81 4.40
N ALA A 90 8.10 1.74 3.35
CA ALA A 90 8.54 1.80 1.97
C ALA A 90 9.28 3.11 1.64
N THR A 91 10.38 2.98 0.92
CA THR A 91 11.14 4.06 0.30
C THR A 91 11.03 4.00 -1.21
N ALA A 92 11.46 5.05 -1.92
CA ALA A 92 11.48 5.05 -3.38
C ALA A 92 12.25 3.85 -3.97
N ARG A 93 13.32 3.43 -3.30
CA ARG A 93 14.19 2.32 -3.70
C ARG A 93 13.47 0.97 -3.67
N ASP A 94 12.55 0.77 -2.73
CA ASP A 94 11.82 -0.50 -2.62
C ASP A 94 10.92 -0.77 -3.84
N PHE A 95 10.59 0.26 -4.62
CA PHE A 95 9.81 0.13 -5.85
C PHE A 95 10.67 -0.10 -7.09
N GLU A 96 12.01 -0.02 -7.01
CA GLU A 96 12.90 -0.31 -8.13
C GLU A 96 12.87 -1.78 -8.55
N MET A 97 12.37 -2.68 -7.69
CA MET A 97 12.18 -4.09 -8.03
C MET A 97 11.09 -4.32 -9.09
N TYR A 98 10.20 -3.36 -9.34
CA TYR A 98 9.11 -3.50 -10.31
C TYR A 98 9.54 -3.10 -11.73
N ALA A 99 8.96 -3.78 -12.72
CA ALA A 99 8.98 -3.30 -14.10
C ALA A 99 8.14 -2.02 -14.24
N PRO A 100 8.44 -1.11 -15.19
CA PRO A 100 7.73 0.17 -15.33
C PRO A 100 6.20 0.04 -15.48
N ASN A 101 5.74 -1.00 -16.16
CA ASN A 101 4.34 -1.33 -16.42
C ASN A 101 3.80 -2.45 -15.52
N ALA A 102 4.48 -2.75 -14.41
CA ALA A 102 4.05 -3.80 -13.49
C ALA A 102 2.63 -3.58 -12.97
N THR A 103 1.96 -4.66 -12.60
CA THR A 103 0.63 -4.62 -12.00
C THR A 103 0.66 -5.09 -10.55
N PHE A 104 -0.14 -4.43 -9.72
CA PHE A 104 -0.42 -4.90 -8.36
C PHE A 104 -1.93 -5.08 -8.19
N GLU A 105 -2.34 -6.22 -7.65
CA GLU A 105 -3.75 -6.50 -7.38
C GLU A 105 -3.94 -7.14 -6.01
N ASP A 106 -4.92 -6.62 -5.27
CA ASP A 106 -5.44 -7.23 -4.06
C ASP A 106 -7.00 -7.24 -4.16
N PRO A 107 -7.73 -7.69 -3.12
CA PRO A 107 -9.19 -7.67 -3.14
C PRO A 107 -9.83 -6.27 -3.20
N LEU A 108 -9.10 -5.21 -2.85
CA LEU A 108 -9.57 -3.83 -2.76
C LEU A 108 -9.17 -2.97 -3.96
N MET A 109 -8.01 -3.21 -4.56
CA MET A 109 -7.42 -2.33 -5.56
C MET A 109 -6.71 -3.09 -6.68
N ARG A 110 -6.61 -2.39 -7.81
CA ARG A 110 -5.86 -2.84 -8.99
C ARG A 110 -5.05 -1.67 -9.54
N ALA A 111 -3.75 -1.72 -9.30
CA ALA A 111 -2.77 -0.74 -9.74
C ALA A 111 -2.07 -1.18 -11.02
N HIS A 112 -1.77 -0.21 -11.87
CA HIS A 112 -1.06 -0.37 -13.12
C HIS A 112 0.07 0.65 -13.24
N GLY A 113 1.29 0.13 -13.39
CA GLY A 113 2.52 0.90 -13.39
C GLY A 113 2.99 1.32 -12.00
N VAL A 114 4.30 1.55 -11.88
CA VAL A 114 4.99 1.78 -10.60
C VAL A 114 4.39 2.96 -9.82
N LYS A 115 3.91 4.00 -10.48
CA LYS A 115 3.30 5.16 -9.79
C LYS A 115 2.03 4.79 -9.02
N GLN A 116 1.18 3.93 -9.58
CA GLN A 116 -0.02 3.49 -8.88
C GLN A 116 0.33 2.50 -7.76
N ILE A 117 1.31 1.63 -8.00
CA ILE A 117 1.84 0.72 -6.99
C ILE A 117 2.39 1.51 -5.78
N LYS A 118 3.17 2.57 -6.04
CA LYS A 118 3.64 3.50 -5.00
C LYS A 118 2.48 4.08 -4.20
N SER A 119 1.44 4.60 -4.86
CA SER A 119 0.26 5.11 -4.16
C SER A 119 -0.44 4.06 -3.30
N ALA A 120 -0.60 2.83 -3.79
CA ALA A 120 -1.22 1.74 -3.03
C ALA A 120 -0.48 1.53 -1.69
N PHE A 121 0.84 1.42 -1.75
CA PHE A 121 1.65 1.10 -0.57
C PHE A 121 1.98 2.31 0.32
N TYR A 122 2.15 3.51 -0.24
CA TYR A 122 2.28 4.75 0.56
C TYR A 122 1.00 5.11 1.31
N THR A 123 -0.15 4.56 0.91
CA THR A 123 -1.38 4.71 1.68
C THR A 123 -1.33 3.93 2.99
N MET A 124 -0.63 2.80 3.06
CA MET A 124 -0.62 1.93 4.25
C MET A 124 -0.32 2.64 5.57
N PRO A 125 0.76 3.44 5.72
CA PRO A 125 1.04 4.17 6.97
C PRO A 125 -0.03 5.21 7.33
N THR A 126 -0.89 5.60 6.39
CA THR A 126 -1.99 6.55 6.65
C THR A 126 -3.24 5.88 7.22
N VAL A 127 -3.42 4.58 6.96
CA VAL A 127 -4.63 3.83 7.38
C VAL A 127 -4.35 2.90 8.56
N PHE A 128 -3.14 2.35 8.63
CA PHE A 128 -2.73 1.38 9.64
C PHE A 128 -1.78 2.03 10.64
N GLY A 129 -2.08 1.93 11.93
CA GLY A 129 -1.18 2.39 12.98
C GLY A 129 0.08 1.53 13.10
N GLU A 130 -0.02 0.25 12.72
CA GLU A 130 1.07 -0.70 12.56
C GLU A 130 0.75 -1.63 11.39
N SER A 131 1.76 -2.04 10.64
CA SER A 131 1.67 -3.04 9.57
C SER A 131 2.98 -3.80 9.48
N LYS A 132 2.95 -5.13 9.41
CA LYS A 132 4.13 -5.95 9.18
C LYS A 132 3.75 -7.36 8.76
N ILE A 133 4.64 -8.02 8.01
CA ILE A 133 4.61 -9.47 7.88
C ILE A 133 5.29 -10.05 9.11
N VAL A 134 4.62 -10.95 9.84
CA VAL A 134 5.16 -11.56 11.07
C VAL A 134 5.78 -12.93 10.82
N GLU A 135 5.24 -13.67 9.86
CA GLU A 135 5.67 -15.02 9.50
C GLU A 135 5.53 -15.19 8.00
N TYR A 136 6.48 -15.87 7.36
CA TYR A 136 6.35 -16.20 5.96
C TYR A 136 7.16 -17.45 5.55
N THR A 137 6.67 -18.12 4.52
CA THR A 137 7.35 -19.19 3.80
C THR A 137 7.43 -18.86 2.32
N ILE A 138 8.59 -19.14 1.72
CA ILE A 138 8.86 -18.85 0.32
C ILE A 138 8.97 -20.15 -0.46
N LYS A 139 8.33 -20.19 -1.64
CA LYS A 139 8.59 -21.17 -2.69
C LYS A 139 8.84 -20.43 -3.99
N GLU A 140 9.98 -20.67 -4.61
CA GLU A 140 10.34 -20.08 -5.90
C GLU A 140 10.28 -21.17 -6.98
N ASN A 141 9.56 -20.89 -8.07
CA ASN A 141 9.39 -21.80 -9.19
C ASN A 141 9.87 -21.12 -10.48
N THR A 142 10.90 -21.68 -11.12
CA THR A 142 11.31 -21.24 -12.46
C THR A 142 10.25 -21.64 -13.48
N THR A 143 9.69 -20.67 -14.21
CA THR A 143 8.62 -20.90 -15.21
C THR A 143 9.13 -20.82 -16.64
N GLY A 144 10.37 -20.37 -16.84
CA GLY A 144 11.06 -20.33 -18.12
C GLY A 144 12.41 -19.59 -18.02
N PRO A 145 13.16 -19.45 -19.13
CA PRO A 145 14.39 -18.66 -19.12
C PRO A 145 14.12 -17.22 -18.69
N GLY A 146 14.78 -16.76 -17.62
CA GLY A 146 14.59 -15.42 -17.06
C GLY A 146 13.25 -15.19 -16.36
N LYS A 147 12.39 -16.22 -16.22
CA LYS A 147 11.05 -16.11 -15.64
C LYS A 147 10.90 -16.98 -14.41
N SER A 148 10.44 -16.37 -13.32
CA SER A 148 10.18 -17.06 -12.05
C SER A 148 8.86 -16.61 -11.46
N GLN A 149 8.15 -17.54 -10.83
CA GLN A 149 7.01 -17.24 -9.96
C GLN A 149 7.42 -17.52 -8.52
N ILE A 150 7.24 -16.53 -7.66
CA ILE A 150 7.49 -16.66 -6.23
C ILE A 150 6.12 -16.79 -5.53
N LEU A 151 6.00 -17.75 -4.61
CA LEU A 151 4.83 -17.93 -3.75
C LEU A 151 5.27 -17.67 -2.31
N ILE A 152 4.69 -16.63 -1.70
CA ILE A 152 5.02 -16.20 -0.35
C ILE A 152 3.77 -16.39 0.51
N ASP A 153 3.69 -17.54 1.18
CA ASP A 153 2.64 -17.82 2.17
C ASP A 153 3.00 -17.06 3.45
N ASN A 154 2.16 -16.14 3.89
CA ASN A 154 2.52 -15.22 4.95
C ASN A 154 1.36 -14.85 5.86
N LYS A 155 1.72 -14.42 7.06
CA LYS A 155 0.82 -13.83 8.04
C LYS A 155 1.15 -12.35 8.19
N GLN A 156 0.19 -11.50 7.88
CA GLN A 156 0.25 -10.06 8.01
C GLN A 156 -0.44 -9.65 9.31
N HIS A 157 0.16 -8.70 10.01
CA HIS A 157 -0.39 -8.11 11.21
C HIS A 157 -0.62 -6.62 10.98
N TYR A 158 -1.83 -6.17 11.27
CA TYR A 158 -2.24 -4.78 11.16
C TYR A 158 -2.82 -4.28 12.48
N LYS A 159 -2.56 -3.01 12.81
CA LYS A 159 -3.28 -2.31 13.87
C LYS A 159 -4.22 -1.28 13.27
N VAL A 160 -5.53 -1.57 13.35
CA VAL A 160 -6.61 -0.74 12.83
C VAL A 160 -7.40 -0.18 14.00
N PHE A 161 -7.38 1.14 14.20
CA PHE A 161 -8.05 1.81 15.34
C PHE A 161 -7.69 1.20 16.71
N GLY A 162 -6.42 0.84 16.91
CA GLY A 162 -5.94 0.23 18.15
C GLY A 162 -6.31 -1.23 18.34
N LYS A 163 -6.98 -1.86 17.35
CA LYS A 163 -7.27 -3.30 17.36
C LYS A 163 -6.30 -4.04 16.43
N ASP A 164 -5.77 -5.13 16.94
CA ASP A 164 -4.93 -6.04 16.19
C ASP A 164 -5.77 -6.91 15.26
N VAL A 165 -5.37 -6.97 14.00
CA VAL A 165 -5.99 -7.77 12.94
C VAL A 165 -4.88 -8.57 12.26
N ASP A 166 -4.96 -9.88 12.38
CA ASP A 166 -4.08 -10.80 11.68
C ASP A 166 -4.78 -11.31 10.41
N LEU A 167 -4.07 -11.30 9.30
CA LEU A 167 -4.52 -11.78 8.00
C LEU A 167 -3.53 -12.80 7.45
N GLU A 168 -4.01 -13.99 7.11
CA GLU A 168 -3.24 -14.92 6.30
C GLU A 168 -3.37 -14.54 4.83
N SER A 169 -2.25 -14.42 4.13
CA SER A 169 -2.22 -14.07 2.72
C SER A 169 -1.25 -14.95 1.93
N LEU A 170 -1.50 -15.04 0.63
CA LEU A 170 -0.56 -15.59 -0.34
C LEU A 170 -0.16 -14.48 -1.31
N ILE A 171 1.08 -14.02 -1.21
CA ILE A 171 1.65 -13.04 -2.13
C ILE A 171 2.31 -13.80 -3.30
N THR A 172 1.99 -13.41 -4.53
CA THR A 172 2.44 -14.10 -5.76
C THR A 172 3.10 -13.14 -6.74
N PRO A 173 4.39 -12.81 -6.55
CA PRO A 173 5.16 -12.05 -7.54
C PRO A 173 5.56 -12.95 -8.71
N ASP A 174 5.18 -12.55 -9.91
CA ASP A 174 5.78 -13.05 -11.15
C ASP A 174 6.89 -12.10 -11.58
N VAL A 175 8.04 -12.68 -11.88
CA VAL A 175 9.29 -12.00 -12.15
C VAL A 175 9.77 -12.35 -13.54
N GLU A 176 10.11 -11.34 -14.32
CA GLU A 176 10.76 -11.48 -15.63
C GLU A 176 12.04 -10.62 -15.62
N ASP A 177 13.16 -11.21 -16.00
CA ASP A 177 14.47 -10.56 -16.08
C ASP A 177 14.86 -9.82 -14.78
N GLY A 178 14.53 -10.44 -13.64
CA GLY A 178 14.83 -9.89 -12.32
C GLY A 178 13.91 -8.74 -11.86
N LYS A 179 12.87 -8.41 -12.62
CA LYS A 179 11.86 -7.38 -12.27
C LYS A 179 10.49 -7.99 -12.06
N VAL A 180 9.78 -7.53 -11.03
CA VAL A 180 8.40 -7.93 -10.77
C VAL A 180 7.49 -7.32 -11.84
N VAL A 181 6.80 -8.15 -12.62
CA VAL A 181 5.86 -7.73 -13.67
C VAL A 181 4.40 -7.84 -13.21
N ARG A 182 4.11 -8.77 -12.30
CA ARG A 182 2.78 -8.96 -11.71
C ARG A 182 2.94 -9.30 -10.23
N HIS A 183 2.22 -8.61 -9.38
CA HIS A 183 2.20 -8.84 -7.94
C HIS A 183 0.75 -8.97 -7.51
N GLN A 184 0.35 -10.14 -7.03
CA GLN A 184 -0.99 -10.31 -6.46
C GLN A 184 -0.89 -10.65 -4.98
N ASP A 185 -1.80 -10.09 -4.19
CA ASP A 185 -1.96 -10.36 -2.76
C ASP A 185 -3.32 -11.05 -2.54
N TRP A 186 -3.29 -12.34 -2.22
CA TRP A 186 -4.49 -13.16 -2.07
C TRP A 186 -4.83 -13.35 -0.60
N TRP A 187 -5.75 -12.51 -0.13
CA TRP A 187 -6.25 -12.57 1.24
C TRP A 187 -7.00 -13.88 1.50
N ASP A 188 -6.78 -14.47 2.68
CA ASP A 188 -7.20 -15.84 3.04
C ASP A 188 -6.77 -16.90 2.01
N LYS A 189 -5.72 -16.63 1.22
CA LYS A 189 -5.25 -17.48 0.12
C LYS A 189 -6.31 -17.71 -0.96
N LYS A 190 -7.32 -16.84 -1.03
CA LYS A 190 -8.41 -16.93 -2.02
C LYS A 190 -8.02 -16.18 -3.29
N PRO A 191 -8.16 -16.81 -4.47
CA PRO A 191 -7.90 -16.13 -5.73
C PRO A 191 -8.75 -14.87 -5.88
N LEU A 192 -8.18 -13.84 -6.51
CA LEU A 192 -8.87 -12.58 -6.77
C LEU A 192 -10.11 -12.81 -7.62
N LYS A 193 -11.23 -12.19 -7.22
CA LYS A 193 -12.47 -12.20 -8.00
C LYS A 193 -12.27 -11.36 -9.27
N ASN A 194 -12.30 -12.02 -10.41
CA ASN A 194 -12.20 -11.43 -11.75
C ASN A 194 -13.15 -12.19 -12.70
N ARG A 195 -13.22 -11.79 -13.98
CA ARG A 195 -14.09 -12.43 -14.99
C ARG A 195 -13.91 -13.95 -15.07
N GLU A 196 -12.70 -14.44 -14.82
CA GLU A 196 -12.28 -15.83 -15.01
C GLU A 196 -12.47 -16.68 -13.74
N THR A 197 -12.60 -16.05 -12.57
CA THR A 197 -12.69 -16.75 -11.27
C THR A 197 -14.07 -16.75 -10.62
N VAL A 198 -15.06 -16.03 -11.18
CA VAL A 198 -16.44 -16.02 -10.65
C VAL A 198 -17.43 -16.70 -11.60
N SER A 199 -18.46 -17.34 -11.03
CA SER A 199 -19.49 -18.06 -11.80
C SER A 199 -20.32 -17.16 -12.74
N PHE A 200 -20.35 -15.84 -12.50
CA PHE A 200 -21.08 -14.88 -13.32
C PHE A 200 -20.15 -13.78 -13.85
N PRO A 201 -19.80 -13.78 -15.16
CA PRO A 201 -18.83 -12.85 -15.75
C PRO A 201 -19.11 -11.36 -15.49
N LEU A 202 -20.38 -10.95 -15.36
CA LEU A 202 -20.77 -9.57 -15.08
C LEU A 202 -20.37 -9.12 -13.66
N LEU A 203 -20.52 -9.99 -12.66
CA LEU A 203 -20.07 -9.69 -11.29
C LEU A 203 -18.54 -9.53 -11.23
N GLY A 204 -17.82 -10.34 -12.01
CA GLY A 204 -16.36 -10.25 -12.12
C GLY A 204 -15.90 -8.92 -12.75
N ARG A 205 -16.61 -8.42 -13.77
CA ARG A 205 -16.35 -7.11 -14.38
C ARG A 205 -16.64 -5.96 -13.42
N LEU A 206 -17.73 -6.03 -12.67
CA LEU A 206 -18.07 -5.04 -11.64
C LEU A 206 -16.98 -4.97 -10.57
N ALA A 207 -16.55 -6.12 -10.03
CA ALA A 207 -15.49 -6.19 -9.03
C ALA A 207 -14.14 -5.67 -9.55
N GLN A 208 -13.78 -5.96 -10.80
CA GLN A 208 -12.56 -5.41 -11.41
C GLN A 208 -12.66 -3.89 -11.59
N THR A 209 -13.83 -3.39 -12.00
CA THR A 209 -14.08 -1.95 -12.20
C THR A 209 -14.01 -1.20 -10.87
N SER A 210 -14.60 -1.76 -9.81
CA SER A 210 -14.53 -1.16 -8.46
C SER A 210 -13.09 -1.08 -7.95
N ARG A 211 -12.29 -2.15 -8.13
CA ARG A 211 -10.87 -2.17 -7.74
C ARG A 211 -10.04 -1.11 -8.48
N ARG A 212 -10.31 -0.91 -9.78
CA ARG A 212 -9.68 0.16 -10.57
C ARG A 212 -10.11 1.55 -10.10
N GLY A 213 -11.40 1.73 -9.80
CA GLY A 213 -11.94 2.99 -9.28
C GLY A 213 -11.34 3.35 -7.92
N ALA A 214 -11.27 2.38 -7.00
CA ALA A 214 -10.64 2.54 -5.70
C ALA A 214 -9.17 2.95 -5.85
N MET A 215 -8.43 2.26 -6.72
CA MET A 215 -7.04 2.61 -7.00
C MET A 215 -6.89 4.02 -7.57
N LEU A 216 -7.72 4.43 -8.54
CA LEU A 216 -7.67 5.79 -9.07
C LEU A 216 -7.81 6.84 -7.97
N LEU A 217 -8.76 6.65 -7.06
CA LEU A 217 -9.00 7.56 -5.94
C LEU A 217 -7.81 7.58 -4.97
N THR A 218 -7.27 6.42 -4.60
CA THR A 218 -6.03 6.31 -3.83
C THR A 218 -4.87 7.04 -4.51
N HIS A 219 -4.74 6.93 -5.83
CA HIS A 219 -3.66 7.58 -6.58
C HIS A 219 -3.70 9.10 -6.44
N VAL A 220 -4.90 9.68 -6.57
CA VAL A 220 -5.12 11.12 -6.44
C VAL A 220 -4.81 11.58 -5.02
N LEU A 221 -5.32 10.86 -4.01
CA LEU A 221 -5.09 11.20 -2.59
C LEU A 221 -3.61 11.12 -2.20
N MET A 222 -2.87 10.19 -2.79
CA MET A 222 -1.43 10.01 -2.54
C MET A 222 -0.54 10.82 -3.50
N GLY A 223 -1.05 11.88 -4.11
CA GLY A 223 -0.25 12.78 -4.92
C GLY A 223 0.40 12.10 -6.14
N PHE A 224 -0.32 11.20 -6.79
CA PHE A 224 0.09 10.50 -8.01
C PHE A 224 1.37 9.66 -7.87
N GLY A 225 1.59 9.09 -6.68
CA GLY A 225 2.71 8.18 -6.41
C GLY A 225 4.04 8.91 -6.26
N LYS A 226 3.99 10.20 -5.92
CA LYS A 226 5.15 10.98 -5.51
C LYS A 226 5.72 10.40 -4.22
N ASP A 227 7.04 10.31 -4.15
CA ASP A 227 7.72 9.81 -2.96
C ASP A 227 7.49 10.77 -1.78
N PRO A 228 7.23 10.24 -0.56
CA PRO A 228 7.11 11.06 0.63
C PRO A 228 8.44 11.77 0.91
N THR A 229 8.38 13.00 1.41
CA THR A 229 9.57 13.73 1.86
C THR A 229 10.16 13.03 3.10
N PRO A 230 11.49 12.87 3.16
CA PRO A 230 12.19 12.33 4.34
C PRO A 230 11.90 13.10 5.63
#